data_AF-A0A7Y5GM48-F1
#
_entry.id   AF-A0A7Y5GM48-F1
#
_cell.length_a   1.000
_cell.length_b   1.000
_cell.length_c   1.000
_cell.angle_alpha   90.00
_cell.angle_beta   90.00
_cell.angle_gamma   90.00
#
_symmetry.space_group_name_H-M   'P 1'
#
loop_
_entity.id
_entity.type
_entity.pdbx_description
1 polymer ?
#
loop_
_entity_poly.entity_id
_entity_poly.type
_entity_poly.pdbx_seq_one_letter_code
_entity_poly.pdbx_strand_id
1 'polypeptide(L)'
;MKIASIDIGTNTILMLIAEYDYSGNRILPLKNLIRIPRIGKDVAKSWKIGRDKIDELIEILRDYSVYAKNEGCSAILASGTNAFRLALNSSEIISQVYKVTGVKISVIEPLDEALFSYLGVVGEADSYKNLVIDIGGGSTEVILGEGKEIIALQSFQLGVVELTEKFIESYPVSTEKIHGMRKYVGSVINNFLSEIKAISNVYAIAGTPTTLASLKAGVSDLEEEKVHNTRLYTAEIDDFADQFSLLTPEKLLMKYSVSKGREDVILAGTLILSEILKKISADFVRVSAYGLRYGAIRYYVTMNAGKYFE
;
A
#
# COMPACT_ATOMS: atom_id res chain seq x y z
N MET A 1 1.11 -1.08 25.23
CA MET A 1 0.48 -2.36 24.76
C MET A 1 1.06 -2.71 23.40
N LYS A 2 1.56 -3.94 23.20
CA LYS A 2 2.16 -4.36 21.91
C LYS A 2 1.14 -5.02 21.00
N ILE A 3 1.08 -4.58 19.74
CA ILE A 3 0.16 -5.07 18.73
C ILE A 3 0.93 -5.39 17.46
N ALA A 4 0.62 -6.53 16.84
CA ALA A 4 1.04 -6.84 15.48
C ALA A 4 -0.10 -6.49 14.52
N SER A 5 0.17 -5.67 13.50
CA SER A 5 -0.74 -5.43 12.38
C SER A 5 -0.14 -5.98 11.11
N ILE A 6 -0.88 -6.86 10.44
CA ILE A 6 -0.50 -7.53 9.21
C ILE A 6 -1.42 -7.03 8.09
N ASP A 7 -0.83 -6.49 7.05
CA ASP A 7 -1.50 -6.09 5.81
C ASP A 7 -1.18 -7.13 4.73
N ILE A 8 -2.20 -7.85 4.25
CA ILE A 8 -2.11 -8.90 3.24
C ILE A 8 -2.65 -8.35 1.93
N GLY A 9 -1.78 -7.63 1.22
CA GLY A 9 -2.09 -7.03 -0.07
C GLY A 9 -1.90 -7.97 -1.26
N THR A 10 -2.26 -7.47 -2.44
CA THR A 10 -2.12 -8.18 -3.73
C THR A 10 -0.66 -8.53 -4.04
N ASN A 11 0.28 -7.59 -3.82
CA ASN A 11 1.68 -7.80 -4.18
C ASN A 11 2.56 -8.18 -2.96
N THR A 12 2.24 -7.63 -1.79
CA THR A 12 3.13 -7.61 -0.62
C THR A 12 2.35 -7.94 0.65
N ILE A 13 3.00 -8.63 1.58
CA ILE A 13 2.51 -8.86 2.94
C ILE A 13 3.45 -8.14 3.91
N LEU A 14 2.89 -7.20 4.66
CA LEU A 14 3.62 -6.36 5.60
C LEU A 14 3.19 -6.69 7.03
N MET A 15 4.12 -6.70 7.97
CA MET A 15 3.80 -6.73 9.41
C MET A 15 4.48 -5.58 10.12
N LEU A 16 3.70 -4.84 10.90
CA LEU A 16 4.16 -3.87 11.89
C LEU A 16 3.95 -4.47 13.27
N ILE A 17 5.00 -4.58 14.08
CA ILE A 17 4.86 -4.69 15.53
C ILE A 17 5.14 -3.32 16.11
N ALA A 18 4.19 -2.81 16.87
CA ALA A 18 4.31 -1.53 17.53
C ALA A 18 3.80 -1.61 18.96
N GLU A 19 4.37 -0.75 19.81
CA GLU A 19 3.79 -0.42 21.08
C GLU A 19 2.89 0.81 20.94
N TYR A 20 1.66 0.71 21.43
CA TYR A 20 0.79 1.88 21.58
C TYR A 20 1.01 2.51 22.96
N ASP A 21 1.43 3.77 22.97
CA ASP A 21 1.53 4.64 24.13
C ASP A 21 0.24 5.46 24.29
N TYR A 22 -0.55 5.10 25.30
CA TYR A 22 -1.82 5.77 25.63
C TYR A 22 -1.63 7.19 26.13
N SER A 23 -0.50 7.50 26.78
CA SER A 23 -0.27 8.82 27.38
C SER A 23 0.01 9.88 26.32
N GLY A 24 0.83 9.53 25.31
CA GLY A 24 1.14 10.39 24.18
C GLY A 24 0.20 10.22 22.98
N ASN A 25 -0.70 9.23 23.01
CA ASN A 25 -1.52 8.79 21.87
C ASN A 25 -0.67 8.54 20.60
N ARG A 26 0.38 7.74 20.76
CA ARG A 26 1.40 7.48 19.73
C ARG A 26 1.58 5.99 19.50
N ILE A 27 1.86 5.67 18.23
CA ILE A 27 2.32 4.35 17.83
C ILE A 27 3.85 4.41 17.78
N LEU A 28 4.50 3.58 18.57
CA LEU A 28 5.94 3.42 18.63
C LEU A 28 6.32 2.14 17.86
N PRO A 29 6.78 2.26 16.60
CA PRO A 29 7.14 1.09 15.81
C PRO A 29 8.34 0.37 16.44
N LEU A 30 8.21 -0.94 16.61
CA LEU A 30 9.27 -1.80 17.14
C LEU A 30 9.91 -2.64 16.03
N LYS A 31 9.09 -3.12 15.08
CA LYS A 31 9.57 -3.94 13.97
C LYS A 31 8.69 -3.81 12.74
N ASN A 32 9.33 -3.73 11.58
CA ASN A 32 8.70 -3.87 10.28
C ASN A 32 9.24 -5.11 9.58
N LEU A 33 8.35 -5.96 9.07
CA LEU A 33 8.69 -7.10 8.22
C LEU A 33 7.94 -6.99 6.89
N ILE A 34 8.63 -7.34 5.81
CA ILE A 34 8.11 -7.28 4.44
C ILE A 34 8.38 -8.62 3.74
N ARG A 35 7.37 -9.13 3.03
CA ARG A 35 7.47 -10.26 2.09
C ARG A 35 6.69 -9.92 0.83
N ILE A 36 7.18 -10.32 -0.34
CA ILE A 36 6.57 -9.97 -1.65
C ILE A 36 6.16 -11.27 -2.37
N PRO A 37 5.18 -12.02 -1.85
CA PRO A 37 4.76 -13.29 -2.44
C PRO A 37 3.91 -13.12 -3.70
N ARG A 38 3.39 -11.92 -3.98
CA ARG A 38 2.48 -11.65 -5.10
C ARG A 38 1.21 -12.52 -5.08
N ILE A 39 0.49 -12.51 -3.96
CA ILE A 39 -0.74 -13.29 -3.74
C ILE A 39 -1.79 -13.07 -4.84
N GLY A 40 -1.88 -11.85 -5.36
CA GLY A 40 -2.85 -11.47 -6.38
C GLY A 40 -2.42 -11.74 -7.82
N LYS A 41 -1.27 -12.37 -8.05
CA LYS A 41 -0.85 -12.77 -9.39
C LYS A 41 -1.93 -13.64 -10.04
N ASP A 42 -2.30 -13.32 -11.28
CA ASP A 42 -3.32 -14.00 -12.08
C ASP A 42 -4.76 -14.00 -11.51
N VAL A 43 -5.02 -13.44 -10.31
CA VAL A 43 -6.34 -13.47 -9.65
C VAL A 43 -7.41 -12.75 -10.48
N ALA A 44 -7.08 -11.63 -11.12
CA ALA A 44 -8.02 -10.89 -11.97
C ALA A 44 -8.51 -11.71 -13.19
N LYS A 45 -7.74 -12.73 -13.61
CA LYS A 45 -8.07 -13.62 -14.74
C LYS A 45 -8.72 -14.91 -14.27
N SER A 46 -8.19 -15.51 -13.20
CA SER A 46 -8.60 -16.83 -12.71
C SER A 46 -9.73 -16.79 -11.68
N TRP A 47 -9.97 -15.63 -11.07
CA TRP A 47 -10.85 -15.44 -9.90
C TRP A 47 -10.47 -16.31 -8.70
N LYS A 48 -9.23 -16.80 -8.64
CA LYS A 48 -8.73 -17.67 -7.57
C LYS A 48 -7.27 -17.36 -7.25
N ILE A 49 -6.93 -17.42 -5.96
CA ILE A 49 -5.54 -17.41 -5.53
C ILE A 49 -4.94 -18.80 -5.81
N GLY A 50 -3.78 -18.82 -6.47
CA GLY A 50 -3.05 -20.04 -6.84
C GLY A 50 -2.55 -20.83 -5.63
N ARG A 51 -2.44 -22.15 -5.79
CA ARG A 51 -2.06 -23.05 -4.68
C ARG A 51 -0.66 -22.75 -4.14
N ASP A 52 0.29 -22.49 -5.02
CA ASP A 52 1.65 -22.05 -4.67
C ASP A 52 1.63 -20.78 -3.81
N LYS A 53 0.72 -19.85 -4.10
CA LYS A 53 0.52 -18.61 -3.33
C LYS A 53 -0.16 -18.82 -1.99
N ILE A 54 -1.05 -19.80 -1.89
CA ILE A 54 -1.65 -20.19 -0.61
C ILE A 54 -0.60 -20.81 0.31
N ASP A 55 0.25 -21.69 -0.22
CA ASP A 55 1.32 -22.33 0.56
C ASP A 55 2.32 -21.28 1.07
N GLU A 56 2.76 -20.35 0.20
CA GLU A 56 3.64 -19.24 0.55
C GLU A 56 3.00 -18.29 1.60
N LEU A 57 1.71 -17.98 1.46
CA LEU A 57 0.95 -17.19 2.44
C LEU A 57 0.96 -17.85 3.83
N ILE A 58 0.70 -19.17 3.89
CA ILE A 58 0.65 -19.92 5.15
C ILE A 58 2.01 -19.90 5.84
N GLU A 59 3.10 -20.07 5.08
CA GLU A 59 4.47 -20.00 5.62
C GLU A 59 4.75 -18.61 6.21
N ILE A 60 4.47 -17.54 5.47
CA ILE A 60 4.68 -16.16 5.92
C ILE A 60 3.88 -15.87 7.20
N LEU A 61 2.59 -16.24 7.23
CA LEU A 61 1.74 -15.97 8.39
C LEU A 61 2.08 -16.84 9.60
N ARG A 62 2.61 -18.05 9.39
CA ARG A 62 3.16 -18.87 10.47
C ARG A 62 4.36 -18.17 11.11
N ASP A 63 5.30 -17.70 10.31
CA ASP A 63 6.48 -16.99 10.79
C ASP A 63 6.10 -15.70 11.53
N TYR A 64 5.17 -14.92 10.97
CA TYR A 64 4.69 -13.68 11.57
C TYR A 64 3.95 -13.94 12.89
N SER A 65 3.13 -14.99 12.97
CA SER A 65 2.44 -15.40 14.20
C SER A 65 3.42 -15.78 15.32
N VAL A 66 4.43 -16.59 15.00
CA VAL A 66 5.50 -16.97 15.95
C VAL A 66 6.27 -15.73 16.41
N TYR A 67 6.63 -14.85 15.48
CA TYR A 67 7.36 -13.62 15.78
C TYR A 67 6.55 -12.70 16.70
N ALA A 68 5.28 -12.44 16.37
CA ALA A 68 4.39 -11.60 17.19
C ALA A 68 4.21 -12.17 18.60
N LYS A 69 4.10 -13.49 18.74
CA LYS A 69 4.01 -14.17 20.05
C LYS A 69 5.30 -14.00 20.86
N ASN A 70 6.46 -14.19 20.24
CA ASN A 70 7.75 -14.03 20.91
C ASN A 70 8.02 -12.60 21.37
N GLU A 71 7.53 -11.61 20.62
CA GLU A 71 7.60 -10.19 20.99
C GLU A 71 6.60 -9.77 22.08
N GLY A 72 5.69 -10.68 22.47
CA GLY A 72 4.67 -10.44 23.50
C GLY A 72 3.51 -9.58 23.01
N CYS A 73 3.15 -9.65 21.72
CA CYS A 73 1.98 -8.94 21.19
C CYS A 73 0.70 -9.48 21.82
N SER A 74 -0.15 -8.59 22.34
CA SER A 74 -1.44 -8.95 22.93
C SER A 74 -2.53 -9.16 21.88
N ALA A 75 -2.32 -8.67 20.66
CA ALA A 75 -3.23 -8.82 19.53
C ALA A 75 -2.47 -8.91 18.20
N ILE A 76 -3.05 -9.67 17.27
CA ILE A 76 -2.64 -9.74 15.86
C ILE A 76 -3.84 -9.30 15.02
N LEU A 77 -3.68 -8.21 14.26
CA LEU A 77 -4.69 -7.63 13.39
C LEU A 77 -4.30 -7.95 11.93
N ALA A 78 -4.86 -9.00 11.35
CA ALA A 78 -4.55 -9.38 9.96
C ALA A 78 -5.67 -8.94 9.01
N SER A 79 -5.35 -8.04 8.10
CA SER A 79 -6.25 -7.47 7.11
C SER A 79 -5.95 -8.04 5.72
N GLY A 80 -6.93 -8.67 5.08
CA GLY A 80 -6.86 -9.09 3.67
C GLY A 80 -7.59 -8.08 2.78
N THR A 81 -6.95 -7.64 1.70
CA THR A 81 -7.49 -6.57 0.85
C THR A 81 -7.96 -7.09 -0.52
N ASN A 82 -7.66 -6.37 -1.61
CA ASN A 82 -8.20 -6.58 -2.96
C ASN A 82 -8.13 -8.04 -3.44
N ALA A 83 -6.99 -8.73 -3.28
CA ALA A 83 -6.84 -10.13 -3.72
C ALA A 83 -7.83 -11.08 -3.02
N PHE A 84 -8.10 -10.88 -1.73
CA PHE A 84 -9.07 -11.67 -0.97
C PHE A 84 -10.52 -11.33 -1.32
N ARG A 85 -10.80 -10.07 -1.67
CA ARG A 85 -12.13 -9.64 -2.14
C ARG A 85 -12.48 -10.27 -3.49
N LEU A 86 -11.51 -10.37 -4.40
CA LEU A 86 -11.73 -10.91 -5.75
C LEU A 86 -11.78 -12.44 -5.79
N ALA A 87 -11.00 -13.11 -4.95
CA ALA A 87 -10.83 -14.56 -5.03
C ALA A 87 -12.04 -15.34 -4.51
N LEU A 88 -12.61 -16.21 -5.35
CA LEU A 88 -13.75 -17.07 -5.02
C LEU A 88 -13.41 -18.12 -3.95
N ASN A 89 -12.14 -18.44 -3.76
CA ASN A 89 -11.65 -19.38 -2.76
C ASN A 89 -11.16 -18.71 -1.46
N SER A 90 -11.42 -17.42 -1.26
CA SER A 90 -10.95 -16.66 -0.09
C SER A 90 -11.41 -17.27 1.26
N SER A 91 -12.69 -17.63 1.39
CA SER A 91 -13.23 -18.24 2.62
C SER A 91 -12.54 -19.56 3.00
N GLU A 92 -12.18 -20.38 2.02
CA GLU A 92 -11.44 -21.64 2.23
C GLU A 92 -10.02 -21.34 2.74
N ILE A 93 -9.33 -20.42 2.07
CA ILE A 93 -7.97 -19.99 2.42
C ILE A 93 -7.94 -19.44 3.85
N ILE A 94 -8.88 -18.58 4.23
CA ILE A 94 -8.96 -17.98 5.58
C ILE A 94 -9.12 -19.07 6.64
N SER A 95 -10.00 -20.05 6.39
CA SER A 95 -10.20 -21.19 7.30
C SER A 95 -8.93 -22.03 7.44
N GLN A 96 -8.25 -22.31 6.33
CA GLN A 96 -6.99 -23.06 6.32
C GLN A 96 -5.87 -22.33 7.07
N VAL A 97 -5.68 -21.03 6.79
CA VAL A 97 -4.69 -20.18 7.47
C VAL A 97 -4.95 -20.17 8.98
N TYR A 98 -6.19 -19.97 9.41
CA TYR A 98 -6.53 -19.93 10.83
C TYR A 98 -6.20 -21.25 11.53
N LYS A 99 -6.56 -22.39 10.92
CA LYS A 99 -6.25 -23.73 11.46
C LYS A 99 -4.75 -23.98 11.64
N VAL A 100 -3.92 -23.47 10.73
CA VAL A 100 -2.48 -23.74 10.70
C VAL A 100 -1.67 -22.75 11.52
N THR A 101 -2.09 -21.48 11.57
CA THR A 101 -1.28 -20.37 12.09
C THR A 101 -1.89 -19.69 13.32
N GLY A 102 -3.18 -19.91 13.57
CA GLY A 102 -3.97 -19.17 14.56
C GLY A 102 -4.31 -17.73 14.14
N VAL A 103 -3.83 -17.26 12.98
CA VAL A 103 -4.09 -15.89 12.50
C VAL A 103 -5.46 -15.84 11.85
N LYS A 104 -6.35 -14.99 12.39
CA LYS A 104 -7.65 -14.71 11.80
C LYS A 104 -7.52 -13.55 10.82
N ILE A 105 -7.61 -13.86 9.52
CA ILE A 105 -7.67 -12.84 8.47
C ILE A 105 -9.09 -12.25 8.43
N SER A 106 -9.17 -10.92 8.52
CA SER A 106 -10.38 -10.15 8.24
C SER A 106 -10.27 -9.57 6.83
N VAL A 107 -11.15 -9.98 5.93
CA VAL A 107 -11.26 -9.30 4.63
C VAL A 107 -11.94 -7.98 4.87
N ILE A 108 -11.25 -6.88 4.54
CA ILE A 108 -11.76 -5.52 4.77
C ILE A 108 -12.36 -4.96 3.49
N GLU A 109 -13.42 -4.17 3.64
CA GLU A 109 -14.03 -3.46 2.52
C GLU A 109 -13.13 -2.31 2.06
N PRO A 110 -13.23 -1.87 0.79
CA PRO A 110 -12.40 -0.78 0.29
C PRO A 110 -12.50 0.52 1.12
N LEU A 111 -13.67 0.80 1.70
CA LEU A 111 -13.88 1.96 2.56
C LEU A 111 -13.09 1.84 3.88
N ASP A 112 -13.07 0.66 4.49
CA ASP A 112 -12.33 0.40 5.73
C ASP A 112 -10.81 0.41 5.48
N GLU A 113 -10.37 -0.22 4.38
CA GLU A 113 -8.98 -0.20 3.93
C GLU A 113 -8.44 1.22 3.83
N ALA A 114 -9.19 2.08 3.15
CA ALA A 114 -8.81 3.44 2.95
C ALA A 114 -8.94 4.31 4.21
N LEU A 115 -9.93 4.07 5.06
CA LEU A 115 -10.00 4.71 6.38
C LEU A 115 -8.74 4.39 7.19
N PHE A 116 -8.31 3.13 7.22
CA PHE A 116 -7.08 2.73 7.91
C PHE A 116 -5.85 3.36 7.26
N SER A 117 -5.75 3.36 5.93
CA SER A 117 -4.65 4.03 5.24
C SER A 117 -4.59 5.53 5.57
N TYR A 118 -5.72 6.23 5.58
CA TYR A 118 -5.79 7.64 5.93
C TYR A 118 -5.41 7.92 7.39
N LEU A 119 -5.99 7.19 8.35
CA LEU A 119 -5.67 7.32 9.78
C LEU A 119 -4.21 6.93 10.10
N GLY A 120 -3.60 6.07 9.28
CA GLY A 120 -2.20 5.72 9.40
C GLY A 120 -1.25 6.87 9.02
N VAL A 121 -1.68 7.75 8.12
CA VAL A 121 -0.89 8.88 7.60
C VAL A 121 -1.15 10.15 8.40
N VAL A 122 -2.43 10.47 8.61
CA VAL A 122 -2.86 11.74 9.22
C VAL A 122 -2.89 11.59 10.74
N GLY A 123 -2.07 12.39 11.42
CA GLY A 123 -2.03 12.42 12.88
C GLY A 123 -3.27 13.10 13.48
N GLU A 124 -3.59 12.80 14.75
CA GLU A 124 -4.84 13.29 15.35
C GLU A 124 -4.95 14.80 15.54
N ALA A 125 -3.82 15.50 15.62
CA ALA A 125 -3.77 16.96 15.77
C ALA A 125 -3.75 17.70 14.42
N ASP A 126 -3.77 16.95 13.31
CA ASP A 126 -3.86 17.53 11.99
C ASP A 126 -5.30 18.03 11.76
N SER A 127 -5.44 19.27 11.30
CA SER A 127 -6.73 19.89 10.93
C SER A 127 -6.74 20.32 9.47
N TYR A 128 -5.70 19.97 8.72
CA TYR A 128 -5.60 20.30 7.31
C TYR A 128 -6.45 19.35 6.47
N LYS A 129 -6.84 19.86 5.31
CA LYS A 129 -7.50 19.07 4.28
C LYS A 129 -6.43 18.28 3.49
N ASN A 130 -6.32 17.00 3.78
CA ASN A 130 -5.28 16.12 3.29
C ASN A 130 -5.82 15.19 2.21
N LEU A 131 -5.06 15.05 1.12
CA LEU A 131 -5.29 14.02 0.11
C LEU A 131 -4.27 12.90 0.32
N VAL A 132 -4.74 11.67 0.53
CA VAL A 132 -3.91 10.47 0.62
C VAL A 132 -4.14 9.61 -0.63
N ILE A 133 -3.06 9.19 -1.26
CA ILE A 133 -3.04 8.33 -2.45
C ILE A 133 -2.37 7.01 -2.05
N ASP A 134 -3.13 5.92 -2.07
CA ASP A 134 -2.63 4.57 -1.80
C ASP A 134 -2.53 3.80 -3.11
N ILE A 135 -1.31 3.43 -3.53
CA ILE A 135 -1.09 2.72 -4.80
C ILE A 135 -0.79 1.25 -4.51
N GLY A 136 -1.84 0.45 -4.52
CA GLY A 136 -1.79 -0.98 -4.27
C GLY A 136 -1.46 -1.82 -5.51
N GLY A 137 -1.33 -3.13 -5.26
CA GLY A 137 -1.12 -4.11 -6.33
C GLY A 137 -2.32 -4.28 -7.24
N GLY A 138 -3.53 -4.23 -6.68
CA GLY A 138 -4.80 -4.49 -7.38
C GLY A 138 -5.75 -3.29 -7.48
N SER A 139 -5.55 -2.24 -6.68
CA SER A 139 -6.36 -1.03 -6.69
C SER A 139 -5.50 0.19 -6.34
N THR A 140 -6.06 1.37 -6.56
CA THR A 140 -5.51 2.64 -6.07
C THR A 140 -6.63 3.41 -5.37
N GLU A 141 -6.42 3.81 -4.13
CA GLU A 141 -7.37 4.59 -3.34
C GLU A 141 -6.95 6.06 -3.32
N VAL A 142 -7.90 6.97 -3.55
CA VAL A 142 -7.71 8.40 -3.36
C VAL A 142 -8.70 8.90 -2.32
N ILE A 143 -8.15 9.48 -1.26
CA ILE A 143 -8.86 9.74 -0.02
C ILE A 143 -8.65 11.20 0.35
N LEU A 144 -9.72 11.98 0.36
CA LEU A 144 -9.75 13.36 0.83
C LEU A 144 -10.36 13.38 2.23
N GLY A 145 -9.61 13.86 3.20
CA GLY A 145 -10.11 14.04 4.55
C GLY A 145 -9.69 15.38 5.16
N GLU A 146 -10.29 15.71 6.28
CA GLU A 146 -9.95 16.87 7.11
C GLU A 146 -9.95 16.43 8.56
N GLY A 147 -8.78 16.51 9.20
CA GLY A 147 -8.55 15.83 10.47
C GLY A 147 -8.82 14.33 10.37
N LYS A 148 -9.74 13.79 11.17
CA LYS A 148 -10.12 12.36 11.18
C LYS A 148 -11.28 12.04 10.23
N GLU A 149 -11.97 13.05 9.71
CA GLU A 149 -13.17 12.87 8.90
C GLU A 149 -12.80 12.63 7.44
N ILE A 150 -13.40 11.62 6.83
CA ILE A 150 -13.28 11.35 5.40
C ILE A 150 -14.34 12.18 4.67
N ILE A 151 -13.90 13.13 3.85
CA ILE A 151 -14.78 14.01 3.06
C ILE A 151 -15.21 13.32 1.77
N ALA A 152 -14.26 12.71 1.08
CA ALA A 152 -14.50 12.02 -0.18
C ALA A 152 -13.51 10.88 -0.33
N LEU A 153 -13.97 9.81 -0.96
CA LEU A 153 -13.17 8.62 -1.15
C LEU A 153 -13.56 7.92 -2.44
N GLN A 154 -12.55 7.48 -3.19
CA GLN A 154 -12.75 6.53 -4.27
C GLN A 154 -11.62 5.51 -4.34
N SER A 155 -11.99 4.22 -4.39
CA SER A 155 -11.11 3.12 -4.78
C SER A 155 -11.27 2.88 -6.28
N PHE A 156 -10.19 3.00 -7.02
CA PHE A 156 -10.12 2.72 -8.44
C PHE A 156 -9.53 1.33 -8.67
N GLN A 157 -10.10 0.58 -9.61
CA GLN A 157 -9.53 -0.66 -10.11
C GLN A 157 -8.33 -0.35 -11.03
N LEU A 158 -7.28 0.22 -10.43
CA LEU A 158 -6.03 0.65 -11.03
C LEU A 158 -4.88 0.12 -10.16
N GLY A 159 -4.59 -1.15 -10.27
CA GLY A 159 -3.47 -1.79 -9.59
C GLY A 159 -2.20 -1.81 -10.43
N VAL A 160 -1.03 -1.74 -9.79
CA VAL A 160 0.25 -1.81 -10.52
C VAL A 160 0.45 -3.16 -11.24
N VAL A 161 -0.08 -4.26 -10.69
CA VAL A 161 0.02 -5.60 -11.30
C VAL A 161 -0.84 -5.66 -12.55
N GLU A 162 -2.11 -5.26 -12.45
CA GLU A 162 -3.07 -5.29 -13.56
C GLU A 162 -2.61 -4.41 -14.74
N LEU A 163 -2.18 -3.18 -14.45
CA LEU A 163 -1.71 -2.27 -15.49
C LEU A 163 -0.42 -2.76 -16.17
N THR A 164 0.49 -3.36 -15.40
CA THR A 164 1.70 -3.96 -15.96
C THR A 164 1.35 -5.09 -16.92
N GLU A 165 0.51 -6.04 -16.49
CA GLU A 165 0.08 -7.16 -17.35
C GLU A 165 -0.69 -6.70 -18.60
N LYS A 166 -1.40 -5.57 -18.52
CA LYS A 166 -2.22 -5.04 -19.61
C LYS A 166 -1.44 -4.26 -20.66
N PHE A 167 -0.37 -3.56 -20.28
CA PHE A 167 0.31 -2.60 -21.16
C PHE A 167 1.81 -2.85 -21.36
N ILE A 168 2.48 -3.59 -20.47
CA ILE A 168 3.93 -3.79 -20.50
C ILE A 168 4.23 -5.21 -20.97
N GLU A 169 4.46 -5.36 -22.28
CA GLU A 169 4.72 -6.65 -22.92
C GLU A 169 6.22 -6.91 -23.14
N SER A 170 7.00 -5.85 -23.38
CA SER A 170 8.43 -5.92 -23.65
C SER A 170 9.14 -4.62 -23.28
N TYR A 171 10.46 -4.68 -23.17
CA TYR A 171 11.32 -3.55 -22.86
C TYR A 171 12.33 -3.31 -23.98
N PRO A 172 12.63 -2.05 -24.35
CA PRO A 172 12.04 -0.82 -23.82
C PRO A 172 10.55 -0.70 -24.16
N VAL A 173 9.76 -0.15 -23.23
CA VAL A 173 8.31 0.03 -23.43
C VAL A 173 8.09 1.10 -24.48
N SER A 174 7.26 0.81 -25.49
CA SER A 174 7.02 1.78 -26.57
C SER A 174 6.29 3.02 -26.08
N THR A 175 6.57 4.16 -26.71
CA THR A 175 5.91 5.44 -26.41
C THR A 175 4.39 5.36 -26.56
N GLU A 176 3.90 4.58 -27.53
CA GLU A 176 2.48 4.31 -27.74
C GLU A 176 1.86 3.59 -26.53
N LYS A 177 2.52 2.57 -25.98
CA LYS A 177 2.03 1.84 -24.79
C LYS A 177 2.04 2.72 -23.54
N ILE A 178 3.08 3.53 -23.34
CA ILE A 178 3.14 4.52 -22.25
C ILE A 178 2.00 5.53 -22.37
N HIS A 179 1.80 6.10 -23.56
CA HIS A 179 0.70 7.04 -23.82
C HIS A 179 -0.68 6.38 -23.60
N GLY A 180 -0.83 5.13 -24.06
CA GLY A 180 -2.04 4.34 -23.86
C GLY A 180 -2.35 4.11 -22.36
N MET A 181 -1.34 3.76 -21.56
CA MET A 181 -1.50 3.59 -20.12
C MET A 181 -1.88 4.92 -19.44
N ARG A 182 -1.17 6.02 -19.74
CA ARG A 182 -1.48 7.36 -19.18
C ARG A 182 -2.92 7.78 -19.51
N LYS A 183 -3.34 7.62 -20.78
CA LYS A 183 -4.71 7.92 -21.20
C LYS A 183 -5.75 7.07 -20.48
N TYR A 184 -5.48 5.76 -20.29
CA TYR A 184 -6.36 4.87 -19.56
C TYR A 184 -6.51 5.30 -18.09
N VAL A 185 -5.39 5.49 -17.38
CA VAL A 185 -5.37 5.98 -15.99
C VAL A 185 -6.13 7.30 -15.89
N GLY A 186 -5.78 8.28 -16.73
CA GLY A 186 -6.43 9.59 -16.78
C GLY A 186 -7.94 9.49 -16.96
N SER A 187 -8.42 8.60 -17.86
CA SER A 187 -9.86 8.42 -18.09
C SER A 187 -10.61 7.86 -16.87
N VAL A 188 -9.98 7.00 -16.09
CA VAL A 188 -10.59 6.35 -14.91
C VAL A 188 -10.66 7.31 -13.72
N ILE A 189 -9.60 8.11 -13.50
CA ILE A 189 -9.52 9.03 -12.35
C ILE A 189 -10.21 10.37 -12.60
N ASN A 190 -10.52 10.72 -13.86
CA ASN A 190 -10.90 12.06 -14.28
C ASN A 190 -12.06 12.66 -13.48
N ASN A 191 -13.15 11.91 -13.34
CA ASN A 191 -14.40 12.44 -12.79
C ASN A 191 -14.23 12.80 -11.30
N PHE A 192 -13.77 11.84 -10.50
CA PHE A 192 -13.56 12.03 -9.07
C PHE A 192 -12.53 13.12 -8.77
N LEU A 193 -11.36 13.08 -9.41
CA LEU A 193 -10.29 14.05 -9.13
C LEU A 193 -10.64 15.48 -9.56
N SER A 194 -11.57 15.65 -10.50
CA SER A 194 -12.04 16.99 -10.90
C SER A 194 -12.89 17.69 -9.84
N GLU A 195 -13.45 16.93 -8.90
CA GLU A 195 -14.27 17.45 -7.80
C GLU A 195 -13.42 17.80 -6.56
N ILE A 196 -12.20 17.29 -6.48
CA ILE A 196 -11.28 17.53 -5.36
C ILE A 196 -10.72 18.95 -5.44
N LYS A 197 -10.95 19.74 -4.38
CA LYS A 197 -10.51 21.13 -4.26
C LYS A 197 -9.98 21.45 -2.87
N ALA A 198 -9.17 22.51 -2.79
CA ALA A 198 -8.62 23.08 -1.55
C ALA A 198 -7.76 22.09 -0.75
N ILE A 199 -6.90 21.33 -1.43
CA ILE A 199 -5.98 20.39 -0.79
C ILE A 199 -4.84 21.18 -0.13
N SER A 200 -4.58 20.91 1.14
CA SER A 200 -3.45 21.51 1.88
C SER A 200 -2.18 20.67 1.75
N ASN A 201 -2.30 19.34 1.87
CA ASN A 201 -1.19 18.41 1.71
C ASN A 201 -1.62 17.21 0.85
N VAL A 202 -0.68 16.72 0.03
CA VAL A 202 -0.81 15.47 -0.70
C VAL A 202 0.18 14.47 -0.14
N TYR A 203 -0.31 13.29 0.20
CA TYR A 203 0.48 12.16 0.66
C TYR A 203 0.35 10.98 -0.30
N ALA A 204 1.42 10.22 -0.48
CA ALA A 204 1.41 8.95 -1.19
C ALA A 204 2.01 7.84 -0.33
N ILE A 205 1.37 6.67 -0.35
CA ILE A 205 1.74 5.51 0.46
C ILE A 205 1.83 4.23 -0.38
N ALA A 206 2.22 3.14 0.28
CA ALA A 206 2.52 1.83 -0.31
C ALA A 206 3.84 1.77 -1.11
N GLY A 207 4.04 0.67 -1.83
CA GLY A 207 5.34 0.26 -2.35
C GLY A 207 5.94 1.18 -3.41
N THR A 208 5.13 1.74 -4.31
CA THR A 208 5.61 2.62 -5.38
C THR A 208 6.23 3.91 -4.82
N PRO A 209 5.50 4.78 -4.09
CA PRO A 209 6.08 6.03 -3.61
C PRO A 209 7.22 5.80 -2.61
N THR A 210 7.16 4.75 -1.78
CA THR A 210 8.27 4.44 -0.86
C THR A 210 9.54 4.00 -1.59
N THR A 211 9.42 3.24 -2.68
CA THR A 211 10.55 2.91 -3.57
C THR A 211 11.11 4.17 -4.25
N LEU A 212 10.27 5.03 -4.82
CA LEU A 212 10.74 6.26 -5.46
C LEU A 212 11.48 7.19 -4.48
N ALA A 213 10.94 7.33 -3.27
CA ALA A 213 11.59 8.10 -2.20
C ALA A 213 12.93 7.49 -1.76
N SER A 214 13.03 6.17 -1.67
CA SER A 214 14.29 5.51 -1.30
C SER A 214 15.36 5.70 -2.38
N LEU A 215 14.98 5.62 -3.66
CA LEU A 215 15.88 5.90 -4.78
C LEU A 215 16.37 7.35 -4.77
N LYS A 216 15.46 8.31 -4.50
CA LYS A 216 15.83 9.73 -4.34
C LYS A 216 16.80 9.94 -3.18
N ALA A 217 16.58 9.26 -2.06
CA ALA A 217 17.40 9.40 -0.86
C ALA A 217 18.70 8.56 -0.91
N GLY A 218 18.86 7.67 -1.90
CA GLY A 218 20.02 6.77 -1.99
C GLY A 218 20.07 5.70 -0.90
N VAL A 219 18.91 5.24 -0.44
CA VAL A 219 18.74 4.31 0.69
C VAL A 219 17.90 3.10 0.29
N SER A 220 17.85 2.08 1.14
CA SER A 220 16.91 0.97 0.95
C SER A 220 15.48 1.44 1.24
N ASP A 221 14.49 0.92 0.50
CA ASP A 221 13.07 1.15 0.74
C ASP A 221 12.55 0.56 2.07
N LEU A 222 13.40 -0.19 2.77
CA LEU A 222 13.14 -0.73 4.10
C LEU A 222 13.45 0.26 5.24
N GLU A 223 14.12 1.39 4.94
CA GLU A 223 14.49 2.41 5.91
C GLU A 223 13.34 3.43 6.09
N GLU A 224 12.24 3.01 6.74
CA GLU A 224 10.99 3.80 6.88
C GLU A 224 11.25 5.25 7.34
N GLU A 225 12.14 5.47 8.31
CA GLU A 225 12.46 6.80 8.84
C GLU A 225 13.08 7.75 7.81
N LYS A 226 13.90 7.21 6.88
CA LYS A 226 14.53 8.00 5.82
C LYS A 226 13.60 8.25 4.65
N VAL A 227 12.63 7.37 4.44
CA VAL A 227 11.62 7.47 3.38
C VAL A 227 10.47 8.40 3.78
N HIS A 228 10.04 8.34 5.05
CA HIS A 228 8.91 9.11 5.56
C HIS A 228 9.14 10.63 5.42
N ASN A 229 8.08 11.35 5.02
CA ASN A 229 8.07 12.79 4.70
C ASN A 229 8.96 13.23 3.52
N THR A 230 9.58 12.31 2.78
CA THR A 230 10.30 12.66 1.55
C THR A 230 9.35 13.32 0.57
N ARG A 231 9.76 14.47 0.02
CA ARG A 231 9.02 15.15 -1.05
C ARG A 231 9.48 14.62 -2.40
N LEU A 232 8.54 14.08 -3.17
CA LEU A 232 8.75 13.70 -4.58
C LEU A 232 8.05 14.73 -5.46
N TYR A 233 8.80 15.45 -6.28
CA TYR A 233 8.23 16.40 -7.24
C TYR A 233 7.65 15.65 -8.43
N THR A 234 6.56 16.16 -9.00
CA THR A 234 5.86 15.54 -10.13
C THR A 234 6.78 15.35 -11.34
N ALA A 235 7.67 16.32 -11.60
CA ALA A 235 8.69 16.20 -12.64
C ALA A 235 9.70 15.07 -12.37
N GLU A 236 10.16 14.89 -11.12
CA GLU A 236 11.07 13.79 -10.77
C GLU A 236 10.41 12.42 -10.95
N ILE A 237 9.11 12.33 -10.65
CA ILE A 237 8.32 11.09 -10.84
C ILE A 237 8.22 10.76 -12.34
N ASP A 238 8.05 11.76 -13.20
CA ASP A 238 8.09 11.55 -14.66
C ASP A 238 9.48 11.12 -15.13
N ASP A 239 10.56 11.74 -14.63
CA ASP A 239 11.93 11.34 -14.96
C ASP A 239 12.22 9.88 -14.56
N PHE A 240 11.68 9.42 -13.42
CA PHE A 240 11.74 8.01 -13.02
C PHE A 240 10.96 7.12 -14.00
N ALA A 241 9.75 7.52 -14.40
CA ALA A 241 8.95 6.75 -15.35
C ALA A 241 9.68 6.59 -16.70
N ASP A 242 10.28 7.67 -17.20
CA ASP A 242 11.06 7.66 -18.45
C ASP A 242 12.26 6.72 -18.33
N GLN A 243 13.01 6.78 -17.21
CA GLN A 243 14.13 5.88 -16.97
C GLN A 243 13.70 4.40 -16.85
N PHE A 244 12.63 4.12 -16.11
CA PHE A 244 12.14 2.75 -15.94
C PHE A 244 11.59 2.16 -17.23
N SER A 245 11.00 2.98 -18.11
CA SER A 245 10.49 2.53 -19.41
C SER A 245 11.58 1.92 -20.32
N LEU A 246 12.85 2.28 -20.10
CA LEU A 246 13.98 1.84 -20.91
C LEU A 246 14.67 0.57 -20.39
N LEU A 247 14.35 0.13 -19.17
CA LEU A 247 15.09 -0.92 -18.46
C LEU A 247 14.25 -2.17 -18.31
N THR A 248 14.81 -3.32 -18.70
CA THR A 248 14.23 -4.61 -18.31
C THR A 248 14.25 -4.73 -16.77
N PRO A 249 13.38 -5.57 -16.17
CA PRO A 249 13.38 -5.81 -14.73
C PRO A 249 14.76 -6.18 -14.18
N GLU A 250 15.53 -7.00 -14.91
CA GLU A 250 16.88 -7.40 -14.52
C GLU A 250 17.84 -6.22 -14.51
N LYS A 251 17.81 -5.37 -15.54
CA LYS A 251 18.65 -4.16 -15.61
C LYS A 251 18.25 -3.13 -14.56
N LEU A 252 16.96 -3.04 -14.24
CA LEU A 252 16.44 -2.16 -13.19
C LEU A 252 17.01 -2.56 -11.83
N LEU A 253 16.99 -3.85 -11.49
CA LEU A 253 17.58 -4.38 -10.25
C LEU A 253 19.12 -4.20 -10.18
N MET A 254 19.82 -4.22 -11.32
CA MET A 254 21.26 -3.94 -11.35
C MET A 254 21.58 -2.46 -11.13
N LYS A 255 20.72 -1.57 -11.64
CA LYS A 255 20.95 -0.12 -11.60
C LYS A 255 20.45 0.53 -10.31
N TYR A 256 19.34 0.04 -9.76
CA TYR A 256 18.65 0.66 -8.65
C TYR A 256 18.45 -0.33 -7.49
N SER A 257 18.52 0.18 -6.27
CA SER A 257 18.22 -0.57 -5.05
C SER A 257 16.71 -0.72 -4.85
N VAL A 258 16.06 -1.49 -5.73
CA VAL A 258 14.64 -1.83 -5.65
C VAL A 258 14.46 -3.23 -5.05
N SER A 259 13.52 -3.37 -4.13
CA SER A 259 13.17 -4.67 -3.55
C SER A 259 12.68 -5.63 -4.63
N LYS A 260 13.32 -6.81 -4.73
CA LYS A 260 12.93 -7.88 -5.65
C LYS A 260 11.45 -8.24 -5.46
N GLY A 261 10.73 -8.37 -6.56
CA GLY A 261 9.28 -8.47 -6.57
C GLY A 261 8.55 -7.15 -6.92
N ARG A 262 9.25 -6.03 -7.14
CA ARG A 262 8.67 -4.74 -7.56
C ARG A 262 9.19 -4.22 -8.90
N GLU A 263 10.30 -4.77 -9.39
CA GLU A 263 11.06 -4.31 -10.55
C GLU A 263 10.25 -4.27 -11.86
N ASP A 264 9.29 -5.16 -12.03
CA ASP A 264 8.43 -5.27 -13.21
C ASP A 264 7.20 -4.38 -13.12
N VAL A 265 6.73 -4.05 -11.92
CA VAL A 265 5.49 -3.27 -11.68
C VAL A 265 5.74 -1.80 -11.34
N ILE A 266 6.98 -1.41 -11.01
CA ILE A 266 7.30 -0.06 -10.53
C ILE A 266 6.99 1.02 -11.57
N LEU A 267 7.15 0.74 -12.86
CA LEU A 267 6.82 1.67 -13.94
C LEU A 267 5.32 2.01 -13.93
N ALA A 268 4.45 1.00 -13.85
CA ALA A 268 3.00 1.21 -13.83
C ALA A 268 2.57 2.06 -12.62
N GLY A 269 3.12 1.77 -11.43
CA GLY A 269 2.87 2.58 -10.23
C GLY A 269 3.33 4.03 -10.37
N THR A 270 4.51 4.23 -10.97
CA THR A 270 5.09 5.57 -11.19
C THR A 270 4.20 6.38 -12.14
N LEU A 271 3.67 5.74 -13.19
CA LEU A 271 2.72 6.36 -14.12
C LEU A 271 1.37 6.69 -13.45
N ILE A 272 0.83 5.81 -12.61
CA ILE A 272 -0.40 6.09 -11.83
C ILE A 272 -0.19 7.35 -10.96
N LEU A 273 0.90 7.40 -10.20
CA LEU A 273 1.18 8.52 -9.31
C LEU A 273 1.34 9.83 -10.09
N SER A 274 2.13 9.80 -11.17
CA SER A 274 2.32 10.97 -12.05
C SER A 274 1.00 11.51 -12.59
N GLU A 275 0.12 10.65 -13.12
CA GLU A 275 -1.17 11.08 -13.68
C GLU A 275 -2.10 11.66 -12.61
N ILE A 276 -2.14 11.08 -11.41
CA ILE A 276 -2.93 11.62 -10.30
C ILE A 276 -2.44 13.01 -9.91
N LEU A 277 -1.12 13.19 -9.72
CA LEU A 277 -0.54 14.48 -9.31
C LEU A 277 -0.76 15.57 -10.37
N LYS A 278 -0.58 15.24 -11.66
CA LYS A 278 -0.90 16.15 -12.77
C LYS A 278 -2.38 16.53 -12.78
N LYS A 279 -3.27 15.57 -12.56
CA LYS A 279 -4.71 15.81 -12.59
C LYS A 279 -5.16 16.79 -11.50
N ILE A 280 -4.55 16.73 -10.31
CA ILE A 280 -4.82 17.67 -9.20
C ILE A 280 -3.90 18.90 -9.21
N SER A 281 -3.04 19.05 -10.23
CA SER A 281 -2.05 20.13 -10.35
C SER A 281 -1.14 20.28 -9.11
N ALA A 282 -0.71 19.16 -8.52
CA ALA A 282 0.23 19.15 -7.42
C ALA A 282 1.68 19.16 -7.93
N ASP A 283 2.49 20.08 -7.40
CA ASP A 283 3.92 20.16 -7.73
C ASP A 283 4.73 19.01 -7.12
N PHE A 284 4.29 18.53 -5.95
CA PHE A 284 4.94 17.44 -5.23
C PHE A 284 3.94 16.67 -4.36
N VAL A 285 4.39 15.49 -3.94
CA VAL A 285 3.72 14.64 -2.95
C VAL A 285 4.68 14.32 -1.80
N ARG A 286 4.16 14.19 -0.58
CA ARG A 286 4.91 13.68 0.57
C ARG A 286 4.73 12.17 0.66
N VAL A 287 5.83 11.43 0.72
CA VAL A 287 5.77 9.99 0.93
C VAL A 287 5.58 9.70 2.40
N SER A 288 4.62 8.84 2.73
CA SER A 288 4.50 8.28 4.07
C SER A 288 4.87 6.79 4.05
N ALA A 289 5.83 6.41 4.89
CA ALA A 289 6.13 5.01 5.17
C ALA A 289 5.07 4.32 6.04
N TYR A 290 4.14 5.10 6.60
CA TYR A 290 2.97 4.60 7.32
C TYR A 290 1.82 4.35 6.34
N GLY A 291 0.72 3.79 6.85
CA GLY A 291 -0.46 3.47 6.04
C GLY A 291 -1.37 2.53 6.83
N LEU A 292 -2.02 1.60 6.13
CA LEU A 292 -3.01 0.68 6.68
C LEU A 292 -2.63 0.07 8.03
N ARG A 293 -1.40 -0.46 8.16
CA ARG A 293 -0.94 -1.13 9.39
C ARG A 293 -0.99 -0.21 10.62
N TYR A 294 -0.64 1.06 10.44
CA TYR A 294 -0.68 2.05 11.51
C TYR A 294 -2.13 2.44 11.83
N GLY A 295 -2.96 2.65 10.80
CA GLY A 295 -4.38 2.97 11.02
C GLY A 295 -5.18 1.84 11.64
N ALA A 296 -4.90 0.58 11.29
CA ALA A 296 -5.53 -0.58 11.91
C ALA A 296 -5.24 -0.66 13.41
N ILE A 297 -4.00 -0.35 13.83
CA ILE A 297 -3.64 -0.22 15.25
C ILE A 297 -4.42 0.93 15.90
N ARG A 298 -4.45 2.12 15.30
CA ARG A 298 -5.20 3.27 15.84
C ARG A 298 -6.68 2.94 16.02
N TYR A 299 -7.28 2.35 14.99
CA TYR A 299 -8.69 1.98 15.00
C TYR A 299 -8.98 0.93 16.09
N TYR A 300 -8.17 -0.12 16.18
CA TYR A 300 -8.31 -1.15 17.20
C TYR A 300 -8.25 -0.58 18.61
N VAL A 301 -7.27 0.29 18.89
CA VAL A 301 -7.13 0.89 20.22
C VAL A 301 -8.29 1.83 20.53
N THR A 302 -8.72 2.65 19.56
CA THR A 302 -9.88 3.56 19.75
C THR A 302 -11.15 2.78 20.08
N MET A 303 -11.41 1.67 19.37
CA MET A 303 -12.59 0.83 19.61
C MET A 303 -12.54 0.04 20.91
N ASN A 304 -11.34 -0.24 21.44
CA ASN A 304 -11.16 -0.98 22.70
C ASN A 304 -10.79 -0.09 23.89
N ALA A 305 -10.64 1.23 23.71
CA ALA A 305 -10.28 2.16 24.79
C ALA A 305 -11.28 2.07 25.97
N GLY A 306 -12.57 1.87 25.69
CA GLY A 306 -13.58 1.66 26.74
C GLY A 306 -13.38 0.41 27.61
N LYS A 307 -12.53 -0.54 27.22
CA LYS A 307 -12.23 -1.77 28.00
C LYS A 307 -10.94 -1.70 28.83
N TYR A 308 -10.13 -0.67 28.64
CA TYR A 308 -8.84 -0.51 29.34
C TYR A 308 -8.86 0.63 30.38
N PHE A 309 -9.98 1.36 30.48
CA PHE A 309 -10.25 2.37 31.51
C PHE A 309 -11.33 1.91 32.52
N GLU A 310 -11.74 0.64 32.47
CA GLU A 310 -12.50 -0.07 33.51
C GLU A 310 -11.59 -1.10 34.21
#